data_AF-F9DL57-F1
#
_entry.id   AF-F9DL57-F1
#
_cell.length_a   1.000
_cell.length_b   1.000
_cell.length_c   1.000
_cell.angle_alpha   90.00
_cell.angle_beta   90.00
_cell.angle_gamma   90.00
#
_symmetry.space_group_name_H-M   'P 1'
#
loop_
_entity.id
_entity.type
_entity.pdbx_description
1 polymer ?
#
loop_
_entity_poly.entity_id
_entity_poly.type
_entity_poly.pdbx_seq_one_letter_code
_entity_poly.pdbx_strand_id
1 'polypeptide(L)'
;MVDSFTATPPKSAVIIIDTTYFSKTFGVMLFQDASSGKILYRKFVKNETNKDYLDGLRYIAKRGTTIKAVVCDGHMGLLQAISFCPVQMCQFHQFQIVRRLLTNNPHLPAGVELLTLMRSMFSLGKEEFITAFEKWCEQWKEFLDERTLLISGKTTYTHRRLRTARRSVKTHLKWLYTY
;
A
#
# COMPACT_ATOMS: atom_id res chain seq x y z
N MET A 1 -24.06 17.91 -15.23
CA MET A 1 -25.13 17.29 -14.40
C MET A 1 -24.43 16.40 -13.38
N VAL A 2 -24.68 16.63 -12.09
CA VAL A 2 -24.08 15.83 -11.01
C VAL A 2 -25.10 14.75 -10.69
N ASP A 3 -24.87 13.53 -11.18
CA ASP A 3 -25.71 12.38 -10.80
C ASP A 3 -25.68 12.25 -9.28
N SER A 4 -26.77 12.64 -8.65
CA SER A 4 -26.99 12.48 -7.22
C SER A 4 -27.27 11.00 -6.96
N PHE A 5 -26.22 10.21 -6.77
CA PHE A 5 -26.31 8.94 -6.06
C PHE A 5 -26.59 9.25 -4.59
N THR A 6 -27.83 9.63 -4.26
CA THR A 6 -28.27 9.76 -2.87
C THR A 6 -28.70 8.41 -2.34
N ALA A 7 -27.73 7.49 -2.24
CA ALA A 7 -27.80 6.49 -1.20
C ALA A 7 -27.62 7.23 0.13
N THR A 8 -28.49 6.96 1.10
CA THR A 8 -28.29 7.42 2.48
C THR A 8 -26.88 7.01 2.90
N PRO A 9 -26.01 7.97 3.27
CA PRO A 9 -24.63 7.65 3.62
C PRO A 9 -24.63 6.69 4.83
N PRO A 10 -23.73 5.69 4.86
CA PRO A 10 -23.68 4.76 5.97
C PRO A 10 -23.35 5.53 7.26
N LYS A 11 -23.91 5.09 8.40
CA LYS A 11 -23.59 5.69 9.71
C LYS A 11 -22.10 5.61 10.02
N SER A 12 -21.44 4.53 9.61
CA SER A 12 -20.00 4.35 9.74
C SER A 12 -19.45 3.51 8.60
N ALA A 13 -18.21 3.77 8.17
CA ALA A 13 -17.56 3.02 7.11
C ALA A 13 -16.04 2.92 7.31
N VAL A 14 -15.45 1.86 6.78
CA VAL A 14 -14.02 1.78 6.49
C VAL A 14 -13.86 2.22 5.03
N ILE A 15 -13.02 3.22 4.78
CA ILE A 15 -12.94 3.85 3.47
C ILE A 15 -11.74 3.29 2.71
N ILE A 16 -11.98 2.62 1.59
CA ILE A 16 -10.94 2.27 0.62
C ILE A 16 -10.81 3.44 -0.36
N ILE A 17 -9.61 3.97 -0.49
CA ILE A 17 -9.30 5.03 -1.45
C ILE A 17 -8.33 4.51 -2.49
N ASP A 18 -8.66 4.73 -3.75
CA ASP A 18 -7.78 4.43 -4.87
C ASP A 18 -7.94 5.49 -5.96
N THR A 19 -6.88 5.70 -6.74
CA THR A 19 -6.89 6.61 -7.89
C THR A 19 -6.43 5.87 -9.14
N THR A 20 -7.28 5.88 -10.17
CA THR A 20 -6.95 5.30 -11.47
C THR A 20 -6.79 6.40 -12.52
N TYR A 21 -5.64 6.44 -13.19
CA TYR A 21 -5.43 7.31 -14.35
C TYR A 21 -5.86 6.62 -15.64
N PHE A 22 -6.62 7.33 -16.46
CA PHE A 22 -7.04 6.86 -17.79
C PHE A 22 -6.20 7.51 -18.91
N SER A 23 -5.49 8.59 -18.58
CA SER A 23 -4.55 9.27 -19.47
C SER A 23 -3.57 10.11 -18.64
N LYS A 24 -2.62 10.75 -19.31
CA LYS A 24 -1.74 11.76 -18.67
C LYS A 24 -2.49 13.05 -18.27
N THR A 25 -3.76 13.20 -18.67
CA THR A 25 -4.53 14.43 -18.45
C THR A 25 -5.57 14.29 -17.35
N PHE A 26 -6.02 13.07 -17.02
CA PHE A 26 -6.96 12.86 -15.92
C PHE A 26 -6.90 11.46 -15.30
N GLY A 27 -7.25 11.42 -14.02
CA GLY A 27 -7.59 10.23 -13.25
C GLY A 27 -8.86 10.43 -12.43
N VAL A 28 -9.35 9.34 -11.85
CA VAL A 28 -10.52 9.30 -11.00
C VAL A 28 -10.13 8.72 -9.66
N MET A 29 -10.30 9.53 -8.61
CA MET A 29 -10.14 9.12 -7.22
C MET A 29 -11.49 8.65 -6.70
N LEU A 30 -11.53 7.45 -6.13
CA LEU A 30 -12.71 6.80 -5.60
C LEU A 30 -12.57 6.57 -4.10
N PHE A 31 -13.66 6.80 -3.38
CA PHE A 31 -13.78 6.53 -1.96
C PHE A 31 -14.92 5.55 -1.77
N GLN A 32 -14.57 4.30 -1.49
CA GLN A 32 -15.50 3.18 -1.40
C GLN A 32 -15.66 2.75 0.06
N ASP A 33 -16.89 2.44 0.46
CA ASP A 33 -17.12 1.71 1.70
C ASP A 33 -16.70 0.24 1.54
N ALA A 34 -15.73 -0.19 2.35
CA ALA A 34 -15.18 -1.55 2.30
C ALA A 34 -16.24 -2.63 2.54
N SER A 35 -17.28 -2.34 3.33
CA SER A 35 -18.30 -3.34 3.68
C SER A 35 -19.36 -3.49 2.59
N SER A 36 -19.89 -2.39 2.07
CA SER A 36 -20.97 -2.44 1.07
C SER A 36 -20.50 -2.38 -0.38
N GLY A 37 -19.23 -2.06 -0.63
CA GLY A 37 -18.70 -1.81 -1.97
C GLY A 37 -19.24 -0.53 -2.63
N LYS A 38 -20.04 0.27 -1.92
CA LYS A 38 -20.64 1.49 -2.47
C LYS A 38 -19.61 2.62 -2.54
N ILE A 39 -19.60 3.33 -3.65
CA ILE A 39 -18.82 4.58 -3.80
C ILE A 39 -19.52 5.68 -3.02
N LEU A 40 -18.86 6.21 -1.99
CA LEU A 40 -19.35 7.31 -1.16
C LEU A 40 -18.97 8.68 -1.72
N TYR A 41 -17.83 8.74 -2.40
CA TYR A 41 -17.36 9.96 -3.07
C TYR A 41 -16.47 9.60 -4.27
N ARG A 42 -16.51 10.44 -5.30
CA ARG A 42 -15.59 10.39 -6.44
C ARG A 42 -15.10 11.79 -6.79
N LYS A 43 -13.85 11.88 -7.25
CA LYS A 43 -13.25 13.14 -7.70
C LYS A 43 -12.42 12.90 -8.95
N PHE A 44 -12.63 13.73 -9.97
CA PHE A 44 -11.71 13.79 -11.12
C PHE A 44 -10.49 14.63 -10.73
N VAL A 45 -9.30 14.11 -11.00
CA VAL A 45 -8.03 14.73 -10.65
C VAL A 45 -7.10 14.76 -11.85
N LYS A 46 -6.31 15.84 -12.00
CA LYS A 46 -5.22 15.88 -13.00
C LYS A 46 -3.94 15.27 -12.41
N ASN A 47 -3.67 15.59 -11.15
CA ASN A 47 -2.61 15.04 -10.34
C ASN A 47 -3.18 14.75 -8.96
N GLU A 48 -2.69 13.70 -8.31
CA GLU A 48 -3.01 13.43 -6.92
C GLU A 48 -2.23 14.33 -5.97
N THR A 49 -2.93 14.86 -4.99
CA THR A 49 -2.33 15.54 -3.85
C THR A 49 -2.92 15.00 -2.55
N ASN A 50 -2.14 15.02 -1.46
CA ASN A 50 -2.66 14.65 -0.13
C ASN A 50 -3.89 15.49 0.25
N LYS A 51 -3.99 16.74 -0.24
CA LYS A 51 -5.17 17.59 -0.05
C LYS A 51 -6.42 16.99 -0.68
N ASP A 52 -6.33 16.39 -1.87
CA ASP A 52 -7.47 15.77 -2.54
C ASP A 52 -8.04 14.60 -1.74
N TYR A 53 -7.16 13.76 -1.20
CA TYR A 53 -7.52 12.66 -0.31
C TYR A 53 -8.24 13.16 0.94
N LEU A 54 -7.64 14.13 1.64
CA LEU A 54 -8.21 14.70 2.87
C LEU A 54 -9.54 15.41 2.64
N ASP A 55 -9.70 16.12 1.52
CA ASP A 55 -10.94 16.79 1.17
C ASP A 55 -12.07 15.78 0.89
N GLY A 56 -11.77 14.65 0.23
CA GLY A 56 -12.74 13.58 0.03
C GLY A 56 -13.18 12.91 1.33
N LEU A 57 -12.25 12.67 2.27
CA LEU A 57 -12.57 12.15 3.61
C LEU A 57 -13.44 13.16 4.40
N ARG A 58 -13.11 14.45 4.36
CA ARG A 58 -13.93 15.51 4.97
C ARG A 58 -15.33 15.58 4.35
N TYR A 59 -15.44 15.42 3.03
CA TYR A 59 -16.72 15.41 2.34
C TYR A 59 -17.62 14.28 2.86
N ILE A 60 -17.08 13.06 3.00
CA ILE A 60 -17.80 11.91 3.54
C ILE A 60 -18.23 12.14 5.00
N ALA A 61 -17.31 12.63 5.84
CA ALA A 61 -17.60 12.92 7.24
C ALA A 61 -18.71 13.97 7.42
N LYS A 62 -18.68 15.05 6.62
CA LYS A 62 -19.72 16.11 6.63
C LYS A 62 -21.11 15.60 6.26
N ARG A 63 -21.22 14.47 5.56
CA ARG A 63 -22.49 13.83 5.22
C ARG A 63 -23.00 12.86 6.29
N GLY A 64 -22.34 12.79 7.45
CA GLY A 64 -22.79 12.01 8.60
C GLY A 64 -22.22 10.60 8.68
N THR A 65 -21.21 10.26 7.87
CA THR A 65 -20.50 8.97 7.99
C THR A 65 -19.32 9.09 8.94
N THR A 66 -19.33 8.30 10.02
CA THR A 66 -18.17 8.11 10.88
C THR A 66 -17.12 7.23 10.20
N ILE A 67 -15.94 7.79 9.91
CA ILE A 67 -14.83 7.05 9.30
C ILE A 67 -14.13 6.23 10.37
N LYS A 68 -14.24 4.89 10.28
CA LYS A 68 -13.61 3.97 11.24
C LYS A 68 -12.13 3.75 10.97
N ALA A 69 -11.77 3.64 9.69
CA ALA A 69 -10.40 3.50 9.23
C ALA A 69 -10.34 3.87 7.74
N VAL A 70 -9.13 4.10 7.25
CA VAL A 70 -8.85 4.32 5.83
C VAL A 70 -7.88 3.26 5.32
N VAL A 71 -8.15 2.71 4.14
CA VAL A 71 -7.22 1.90 3.36
C VAL A 71 -6.83 2.70 2.13
N CYS A 72 -5.54 2.95 1.92
CA CYS A 72 -5.06 3.70 0.75
C CYS A 72 -3.76 3.13 0.20
N ASP A 73 -3.26 3.69 -0.90
CA ASP A 73 -1.95 3.32 -1.44
C ASP A 73 -0.81 3.62 -0.45
N GLY A 74 0.35 3.00 -0.65
CA GLY A 74 1.54 3.11 0.20
C GLY A 74 2.30 4.42 0.13
N HIS A 75 1.70 5.50 -0.36
CA HIS A 75 2.35 6.79 -0.40
C HIS A 75 2.57 7.32 1.03
N MET A 76 3.83 7.36 1.46
CA MET A 76 4.21 7.71 2.83
C MET A 76 3.65 9.05 3.30
N GLY A 77 3.62 10.06 2.44
CA GLY A 77 3.06 11.37 2.77
C GLY A 77 1.56 11.31 3.06
N LEU A 78 0.82 10.43 2.37
CA LEU A 78 -0.62 10.25 2.57
C LEU A 78 -0.88 9.48 3.87
N LEU A 79 -0.16 8.38 4.09
CA LEU A 79 -0.24 7.58 5.31
C LEU A 79 0.05 8.42 6.57
N GLN A 80 0.96 9.38 6.48
CA GLN A 80 1.28 10.30 7.59
C GLN A 80 0.26 11.45 7.72
N ALA A 81 -0.33 11.89 6.62
CA ALA A 81 -1.30 12.99 6.63
C ALA A 81 -2.66 12.59 7.24
N ILE A 82 -3.01 11.31 7.21
CA ILE A 82 -4.23 10.80 7.83
C ILE A 82 -3.93 10.42 9.28
N SER A 83 -4.13 11.35 10.20
CA SER A 83 -3.85 11.19 11.64
C SER A 83 -5.09 11.10 12.53
N PHE A 84 -6.28 11.37 11.99
CA PHE A 84 -7.53 11.44 12.77
C PHE A 84 -8.25 10.08 12.91
N CYS A 85 -7.77 9.04 12.24
CA CYS A 85 -8.29 7.67 12.33
C CYS A 85 -7.18 6.66 11.99
N PRO A 86 -7.35 5.37 12.30
CA PRO A 86 -6.46 4.31 11.82
C PRO A 86 -6.33 4.33 10.28
N VAL A 87 -5.11 4.10 9.79
CA VAL A 87 -4.80 4.06 8.35
C VAL A 87 -4.01 2.81 8.01
N GLN A 88 -4.50 2.06 7.03
CA GLN A 88 -3.88 0.87 6.48
C GLN A 88 -3.34 1.18 5.09
N MET A 89 -2.09 0.80 4.84
CA MET A 89 -1.62 0.63 3.47
C MET A 89 -2.29 -0.60 2.87
N CYS A 90 -2.81 -0.46 1.65
CA CYS A 90 -3.37 -1.55 0.91
C CYS A 90 -2.33 -2.67 0.70
N GLN A 91 -2.60 -3.84 1.28
CA GLN A 91 -1.76 -5.03 1.16
C GLN A 91 -1.57 -5.47 -0.30
N PHE A 92 -2.58 -5.29 -1.16
CA PHE A 92 -2.43 -5.55 -2.59
C PHE A 92 -1.38 -4.64 -3.23
N HIS A 93 -1.39 -3.35 -2.92
CA HIS A 93 -0.37 -2.40 -3.40
C HIS A 93 1.03 -2.78 -2.88
N GLN A 94 1.15 -3.19 -1.62
CA GLN A 94 2.43 -3.68 -1.07
C GLN A 94 2.93 -4.92 -1.84
N PHE A 95 2.06 -5.88 -2.09
CA PHE A 95 2.37 -7.06 -2.88
C PHE A 95 2.80 -6.68 -4.30
N GLN A 96 2.11 -5.75 -4.96
CA GLN A 96 2.47 -5.25 -6.29
C GLN A 96 3.86 -4.63 -6.33
N ILE A 97 4.24 -3.84 -5.32
CA ILE A 97 5.58 -3.25 -5.22
C ILE A 97 6.65 -4.36 -5.18
N VAL A 98 6.48 -5.35 -4.30
CA VAL A 98 7.45 -6.46 -4.18
C VAL A 98 7.49 -7.28 -5.46
N ARG A 99 6.34 -7.61 -6.05
CA ARG A 99 6.24 -8.38 -7.29
C ARG A 99 6.95 -7.70 -8.46
N ARG A 100 6.80 -6.38 -8.61
CA ARG A 100 7.54 -5.60 -9.63
C ARG A 100 9.05 -5.67 -9.40
N LEU A 101 9.51 -5.71 -8.15
CA LEU A 101 10.93 -5.79 -7.82
C LEU A 101 11.51 -7.19 -8.05
N LEU A 102 10.77 -8.27 -7.75
CA LEU A 102 11.27 -9.65 -7.83
C LEU A 102 10.96 -10.40 -9.13
N THR A 103 9.98 -9.93 -9.91
CA THR A 103 9.27 -10.69 -10.98
C THR A 103 8.32 -11.76 -10.43
N ASN A 104 7.49 -12.35 -11.30
CA ASN A 104 6.54 -13.41 -10.91
C ASN A 104 7.22 -14.76 -10.62
N ASN A 105 8.38 -15.01 -11.23
CA ASN A 105 9.12 -16.27 -11.15
C ASN A 105 10.59 -15.97 -10.81
N PRO A 106 10.88 -15.50 -9.58
CA PRO A 106 12.26 -15.29 -9.15
C PRO A 106 13.03 -16.62 -9.14
N HIS A 107 14.28 -16.61 -9.57
CA HIS A 107 15.15 -17.80 -9.56
C HIS A 107 15.95 -17.95 -8.27
N LEU A 108 16.22 -16.85 -7.57
CA LEU A 108 16.95 -16.87 -6.31
C LEU A 108 16.04 -17.41 -5.19
N PRO A 109 16.50 -18.38 -4.38
CA PRO A 109 15.68 -18.92 -3.29
C PRO A 109 15.16 -17.82 -2.34
N ALA A 110 16.01 -16.85 -2.00
CA ALA A 110 15.61 -15.67 -1.22
C ALA A 110 14.42 -14.91 -1.81
N GLY A 111 14.39 -14.78 -3.14
CA GLY A 111 13.28 -14.12 -3.86
C GLY A 111 12.02 -14.97 -3.91
N VAL A 112 12.15 -16.29 -4.08
CA VAL A 112 11.03 -17.25 -4.05
C VAL A 112 10.36 -17.24 -2.69
N GLU A 113 11.16 -17.33 -1.62
CA GLU A 113 10.67 -17.31 -0.24
C GLU A 113 9.98 -15.98 0.09
N LEU A 114 10.58 -14.84 -0.27
CA LEU A 114 9.96 -13.54 -0.04
C LEU A 114 8.64 -13.40 -0.80
N LEU A 115 8.58 -13.82 -2.07
CA LEU A 115 7.35 -13.74 -2.85
C LEU A 115 6.25 -14.63 -2.26
N THR A 116 6.61 -15.81 -1.76
CA THR A 116 5.69 -16.72 -1.07
C THR A 116 5.14 -16.09 0.20
N LEU A 117 6.01 -15.51 1.03
CA LEU A 117 5.60 -14.80 2.24
C LEU A 117 4.70 -13.59 1.92
N MET A 118 5.01 -12.82 0.88
CA MET A 118 4.15 -11.70 0.49
C MET A 118 2.77 -12.13 0.00
N ARG A 119 2.62 -13.35 -0.55
CA ARG A 119 1.31 -13.91 -0.90
C ARG A 119 0.53 -14.34 0.34
N SER A 120 1.19 -14.83 1.39
CA SER A 120 0.51 -15.23 2.63
C SER A 120 0.07 -14.04 3.49
N MET A 121 0.53 -12.82 3.19
CA MET A 121 0.12 -11.58 3.88
C MET A 121 -1.41 -11.40 3.94
N PHE A 122 -2.14 -11.86 2.92
CA PHE A 122 -3.61 -11.72 2.86
C PHE A 122 -4.36 -12.67 3.80
N SER A 123 -3.71 -13.72 4.29
CA SER A 123 -4.31 -14.75 5.14
C SER A 123 -3.71 -14.81 6.54
N LEU A 124 -2.47 -14.36 6.72
CA LEU A 124 -1.79 -14.37 8.01
C LEU A 124 -2.22 -13.22 8.91
N GLY A 125 -2.25 -13.48 10.21
CA GLY A 125 -2.34 -12.44 11.21
C GLY A 125 -1.08 -11.57 11.23
N LYS A 126 -1.21 -10.36 11.79
CA LYS A 126 -0.11 -9.39 11.91
C LYS A 126 1.16 -10.00 12.49
N GLU A 127 1.06 -10.62 13.66
CA GLU A 127 2.22 -11.13 14.40
C GLU A 127 2.89 -12.30 13.68
N GLU A 128 2.10 -13.17 13.05
CA GLU A 128 2.61 -14.28 12.26
C GLU A 128 3.39 -13.78 11.03
N PHE A 129 2.83 -12.79 10.31
CA PHE A 129 3.49 -12.20 9.16
C PHE A 129 4.79 -11.48 9.55
N ILE A 130 4.75 -10.67 10.61
CA ILE A 130 5.94 -9.95 11.10
C ILE A 130 7.03 -10.95 11.49
N THR A 131 6.69 -11.96 12.29
CA THR A 131 7.64 -12.99 12.73
C THR A 131 8.26 -13.73 11.54
N ALA A 132 7.44 -14.14 10.57
CA ALA A 132 7.92 -14.82 9.37
C ALA A 132 8.81 -13.91 8.50
N PHE A 133 8.47 -12.62 8.39
CA PHE A 133 9.27 -11.63 7.66
C PHE A 133 10.60 -11.33 8.34
N GLU A 134 10.63 -11.24 9.66
CA GLU A 134 11.85 -11.04 10.44
C GLU A 134 12.78 -12.26 10.33
N LYS A 135 12.22 -13.47 10.42
CA LYS A 135 12.97 -14.71 10.20
C LYS A 135 13.60 -14.76 8.81
N TRP A 136 12.84 -14.40 7.77
CA TRP A 136 13.38 -14.29 6.41
C TRP A 136 14.49 -13.23 6.32
N CYS A 137 14.32 -12.08 6.98
CA CYS A 137 15.34 -11.02 6.99
C CYS A 137 16.65 -11.48 7.63
N GLU A 138 16.58 -12.27 8.71
CA GLU A 138 17.76 -12.79 9.40
C GLU A 138 18.45 -13.88 8.55
N GLN A 139 17.68 -14.85 8.04
CA GLN A 139 18.19 -15.94 7.21
C GLN A 139 18.98 -15.43 5.99
N TRP A 140 18.48 -14.36 5.34
CA TRP A 140 19.07 -13.84 4.11
C TRP A 140 19.99 -12.64 4.33
N LYS A 141 20.32 -12.29 5.57
CA LYS A 141 21.08 -11.07 5.91
C LYS A 141 22.43 -10.99 5.19
N GLU A 142 23.27 -12.02 5.34
CA GLU A 142 24.61 -12.05 4.74
C GLU A 142 24.53 -11.99 3.20
N PHE A 143 23.67 -12.83 2.61
CA PHE A 143 23.39 -12.83 1.18
C PHE A 143 22.98 -11.44 0.68
N LEU A 144 22.07 -10.75 1.38
CA LEU A 144 21.62 -9.42 1.00
C LEU A 144 22.70 -8.33 1.17
N ASP A 145 23.72 -8.56 1.99
CA ASP A 145 24.81 -7.62 2.21
C ASP A 145 26.01 -7.84 1.27
N GLU A 146 25.99 -8.90 0.46
CA GLU A 146 26.94 -9.12 -0.64
C GLU A 146 27.09 -7.89 -1.54
N ARG A 147 28.33 -7.58 -1.90
CA ARG A 147 28.69 -6.45 -2.76
C ARG A 147 29.53 -6.90 -3.95
N THR A 148 29.24 -6.32 -5.11
CA THR A 148 30.04 -6.45 -6.33
C THR A 148 30.93 -5.22 -6.49
N LEU A 149 32.22 -5.44 -6.77
CA LEU A 149 33.16 -4.39 -7.19
C LEU A 149 32.91 -4.06 -8.67
N LEU A 150 32.65 -2.80 -8.96
CA LEU A 150 32.48 -2.32 -10.33
C LEU A 150 33.83 -1.97 -10.95
N ILE A 151 33.88 -1.92 -12.28
CA ILE A 151 35.07 -1.51 -13.05
C ILE A 151 35.56 -0.11 -12.63
N SER A 152 34.66 0.75 -12.15
CA SER A 152 34.98 2.08 -11.63
C SER A 152 35.68 2.10 -10.26
N GLY A 153 35.95 0.94 -9.65
CA GLY A 153 36.49 0.81 -8.29
C GLY A 153 35.46 1.02 -7.18
N LYS A 154 34.21 1.39 -7.50
CA LYS A 154 33.12 1.53 -6.54
C LYS A 154 32.45 0.18 -6.27
N THR A 155 31.92 -0.02 -5.07
CA THR A 155 31.14 -1.22 -4.74
C THR A 155 29.64 -0.94 -4.77
N THR A 156 28.85 -1.91 -5.23
CA THR A 156 27.39 -1.86 -5.17
C THR A 156 26.86 -3.16 -4.56
N TYR A 157 25.67 -3.13 -3.98
CA TYR A 157 25.05 -4.37 -3.50
C TYR A 157 24.74 -5.29 -4.68
N THR A 158 25.02 -6.58 -4.55
CA THR A 158 24.73 -7.57 -5.59
C THR A 158 23.22 -7.67 -5.82
N HIS A 159 22.44 -7.80 -4.75
CA HIS A 159 20.99 -8.09 -4.81
C HIS A 159 20.11 -6.85 -4.65
N ARG A 160 20.41 -5.77 -5.38
CA ARG A 160 19.77 -4.43 -5.19
C ARG A 160 18.25 -4.48 -5.15
N ARG A 161 17.61 -5.17 -6.10
CA ARG A 161 16.14 -5.23 -6.22
C ARG A 161 15.51 -5.96 -5.04
N LEU A 162 16.08 -7.07 -4.62
CA LEU A 162 15.62 -7.83 -3.46
C LEU A 162 15.78 -7.03 -2.17
N ARG A 163 16.89 -6.30 -2.02
CA ARG A 163 17.07 -5.36 -0.89
C ARG A 163 16.04 -4.24 -0.90
N THR A 164 15.72 -3.67 -2.06
CA THR A 164 14.67 -2.66 -2.18
C THR A 164 13.29 -3.24 -1.83
N ALA A 165 13.01 -4.49 -2.20
CA ALA A 165 11.75 -5.15 -1.84
C ALA A 165 11.64 -5.31 -0.32
N ARG A 166 12.68 -5.86 0.33
CA ARG A 166 12.76 -5.93 1.80
C ARG A 166 12.58 -4.56 2.45
N ARG A 167 13.24 -3.54 1.93
CA ARG A 167 13.15 -2.18 2.47
C ARG A 167 11.72 -1.64 2.40
N SER A 168 11.02 -1.85 1.28
CA SER A 168 9.61 -1.44 1.15
C SER A 168 8.76 -2.10 2.22
N VAL A 169 8.81 -3.44 2.34
CA VAL A 169 8.03 -4.17 3.35
C VAL A 169 8.34 -3.64 4.76
N LYS A 170 9.62 -3.47 5.10
CA LYS A 170 10.04 -2.95 6.41
C LYS A 170 9.55 -1.52 6.68
N THR A 171 9.58 -0.64 5.67
CA THR A 171 9.08 0.73 5.79
C THR A 171 7.57 0.78 5.99
N HIS A 172 6.84 -0.12 5.34
CA HIS A 172 5.38 -0.14 5.36
C HIS A 172 4.78 -0.99 6.48
N LEU A 173 5.57 -1.83 7.15
CA LEU A 173 5.14 -2.84 8.12
C LEU A 173 4.11 -2.34 9.15
N LYS A 174 4.34 -1.13 9.69
CA LYS A 174 3.45 -0.52 10.70
C LYS A 174 2.06 -0.14 10.19
N TRP A 175 1.87 -0.11 8.87
CA TRP A 175 0.62 0.20 8.19
C TRP A 175 0.03 -0.98 7.43
N LEU A 176 0.66 -2.17 7.42
CA LEU A 176 0.11 -3.33 6.69
C LEU A 176 -1.04 -4.02 7.43
N TYR A 177 -1.10 -3.84 8.75
CA TYR A 177 -2.09 -4.43 9.64
C TYR A 177 -2.45 -3.42 10.72
N THR A 178 -3.61 -2.78 10.58
CA THR A 178 -4.02 -1.65 11.44
C THR A 178 -5.30 -1.90 12.20
N TYR A 179 -6.10 -2.90 11.80
CA TYR A 179 -7.32 -3.33 12.46
C TYR A 179 -7.66 -4.76 12.06
#